data_AF-A0A1F2PHI0-F1
#
_entry.id   AF-A0A1F2PHI0-F1
#
_cell.length_a   1.000
_cell.length_b   1.000
_cell.length_c   1.000
_cell.angle_alpha   90.00
_cell.angle_beta   90.00
_cell.angle_gamma   90.00
#
_symmetry.space_group_name_H-M   'P 1'
#
loop_
_entity.id
_entity.type
_entity.pdbx_description
1 polymer ?
#
loop_
_entity_poly.entity_id
_entity_poly.type
_entity_poly.pdbx_seq_one_letter_code
_entity_poly.pdbx_strand_id
1 'polypeptide(L)'
;MDRKTIRRLDAPSTIGIIGGGQLGRMLVLEAKRWGLNVIVLDPKENSPAGQIADFQMVAEFDDLTALKLLALKTDVMTYEFEHIDVALLSIIEQEGATIYPSAKTLGMIQNKYRQKSRLRDLGITVPDFYRIENLAELVFVFDRLDQKLVLKTCTGGYDGKGSRVITDRCELEKTWAEFYDYGVMAEELIHYEKEVSIIFAMNHDGIRFYPVAENTHDQGILINSFVPANISLEMENRIKTIAGKIAEELDDYGVFCVEFFIDDRANIFVNEIAPRPHNSGHYSIEGCVASQFEQLARIMTGMPLGSTELRLPCAMYNILGSKATTGKYQIGGLDSVMALTDCHLHLYGKPESGEAKKIGHITALGDSVIAANSKAEKALSLIKINRIRSA
;
A
#
# COMPACT_ATOMS: atom_id res chain seq x y z
N MET A 1 -27.45 10.56 -8.25
CA MET A 1 -26.04 10.72 -8.64
C MET A 1 -25.78 9.71 -9.74
N ASP A 2 -25.44 10.16 -10.94
CA ASP A 2 -24.99 9.26 -11.99
C ASP A 2 -23.70 8.58 -11.52
N ARG A 3 -23.79 7.27 -11.24
CA ARG A 3 -22.60 6.47 -10.89
C ARG A 3 -21.65 6.53 -12.09
N LYS A 4 -20.36 6.79 -11.85
CA LYS A 4 -19.33 6.65 -12.88
C LYS A 4 -19.52 5.30 -13.59
N THR A 5 -19.64 5.30 -14.91
CA THR A 5 -19.74 4.05 -15.68
C THR A 5 -18.34 3.50 -15.92
N ILE A 6 -18.08 2.25 -15.55
CA ILE A 6 -16.85 1.56 -15.95
C ILE A 6 -17.06 0.89 -17.29
N ARG A 7 -16.20 1.18 -18.27
CA ARG A 7 -16.22 0.50 -19.57
C ARG A 7 -15.82 -0.96 -19.38
N ARG A 8 -16.65 -1.88 -19.90
CA ARG A 8 -16.28 -3.30 -19.99
C ARG A 8 -15.17 -3.47 -21.02
N LEU A 9 -14.08 -4.12 -20.63
CA LEU A 9 -12.96 -4.48 -21.49
C LEU A 9 -12.85 -6.01 -21.56
N ASP A 10 -12.67 -6.54 -22.76
CA ASP A 10 -12.49 -7.97 -23.02
C ASP A 10 -11.12 -8.23 -23.65
N ALA A 11 -10.60 -9.45 -23.51
CA ALA A 11 -9.29 -9.78 -24.09
C ALA A 11 -9.35 -9.82 -25.64
N PRO A 12 -8.31 -9.33 -26.35
CA PRO A 12 -7.14 -8.64 -25.82
C PRO A 12 -7.36 -7.13 -25.69
N SER A 13 -7.52 -6.65 -24.46
CA SER A 13 -7.45 -5.20 -24.12
C SER A 13 -6.11 -4.91 -23.43
N THR A 14 -5.70 -3.65 -23.41
CA THR A 14 -4.41 -3.21 -22.88
C THR A 14 -4.59 -2.34 -21.65
N ILE A 15 -3.98 -2.72 -20.52
CA ILE A 15 -3.95 -1.90 -19.30
C ILE A 15 -2.61 -1.18 -19.16
N GLY A 16 -2.65 0.06 -18.67
CA GLY A 16 -1.48 0.87 -18.32
C GLY A 16 -1.23 0.90 -16.82
N ILE A 17 0.04 0.80 -16.41
CA ILE A 17 0.44 0.92 -15.01
C ILE A 17 1.54 1.99 -14.90
N ILE A 18 1.27 3.04 -14.10
CA ILE A 18 2.28 4.03 -13.71
C ILE A 18 2.99 3.51 -12.45
N GLY A 19 4.29 3.23 -12.59
CA GLY A 19 5.13 2.58 -11.59
C GLY A 19 5.32 1.09 -11.88
N GLY A 20 6.58 0.66 -11.87
CA GLY A 20 7.00 -0.69 -12.23
C GLY A 20 7.52 -1.52 -11.07
N GLY A 21 7.20 -1.17 -9.83
CA GLY A 21 7.53 -1.89 -8.62
C GLY A 21 6.75 -3.20 -8.43
N GLN A 22 6.79 -3.73 -7.20
CA GLN A 22 6.25 -5.05 -6.91
C GLN A 22 4.71 -5.12 -6.99
N LEU A 23 4.03 -4.00 -6.75
CA LEU A 23 2.57 -3.97 -6.75
C LEU A 23 2.04 -4.06 -8.18
N GLY A 24 2.64 -3.29 -9.10
CA GLY A 24 2.44 -3.38 -10.53
C GLY A 24 2.80 -4.77 -11.05
N ARG A 25 3.89 -5.38 -10.57
CA ARG A 25 4.26 -6.77 -10.94
C ARG A 25 3.14 -7.76 -10.60
N MET A 26 2.60 -7.70 -9.40
CA MET A 26 1.52 -8.60 -8.99
C MET A 26 0.21 -8.34 -9.74
N LEU A 27 -0.07 -7.07 -10.10
CA LEU A 27 -1.17 -6.75 -11.02
C LEU A 27 -0.94 -7.31 -12.43
N VAL A 28 0.28 -7.25 -12.96
CA VAL A 28 0.62 -7.83 -14.27
C VAL A 28 0.34 -9.34 -14.26
N LEU A 29 0.75 -10.06 -13.22
CA LEU A 29 0.49 -11.51 -13.11
C LEU A 29 -1.01 -11.85 -13.23
N GLU A 30 -1.87 -11.08 -12.56
CA GLU A 30 -3.33 -11.26 -12.63
C GLU A 30 -3.88 -10.90 -14.01
N ALA A 31 -3.43 -9.77 -14.58
CA ALA A 31 -3.86 -9.32 -15.91
C ALA A 31 -3.46 -10.32 -17.02
N LYS A 32 -2.24 -10.85 -16.97
CA LYS A 32 -1.76 -11.86 -17.93
C LYS A 32 -2.54 -13.16 -17.84
N ARG A 33 -3.03 -13.55 -16.65
CA ARG A 33 -3.90 -14.73 -16.47
C ARG A 33 -5.20 -14.64 -17.27
N TRP A 34 -5.65 -13.43 -17.60
CA TRP A 34 -6.85 -13.18 -18.43
C TRP A 34 -6.55 -12.82 -19.89
N GLY A 35 -5.28 -12.91 -20.32
CA GLY A 35 -4.90 -12.57 -21.69
C GLY A 35 -4.94 -11.08 -22.00
N LEU A 36 -4.82 -10.21 -20.99
CA LEU A 36 -4.65 -8.78 -21.19
C LEU A 36 -3.22 -8.45 -21.61
N ASN A 37 -3.07 -7.38 -22.38
CA ASN A 37 -1.79 -6.74 -22.62
C ASN A 37 -1.50 -5.74 -21.50
N VAL A 38 -0.24 -5.59 -21.11
CA VAL A 38 0.17 -4.68 -20.05
C VAL A 38 1.32 -3.81 -20.51
N ILE A 39 1.15 -2.49 -20.36
CA ILE A 39 2.22 -1.51 -20.56
C ILE A 39 2.54 -0.86 -19.22
N VAL A 40 3.82 -0.87 -18.84
CA VAL A 40 4.31 -0.26 -17.60
C VAL A 40 5.12 0.98 -17.92
N LEU A 41 4.93 2.07 -17.19
CA LEU A 41 5.83 3.23 -17.19
C LEU A 41 6.62 3.27 -15.89
N ASP A 42 7.95 3.23 -15.97
CA ASP A 42 8.85 3.33 -14.83
C ASP A 42 10.20 3.92 -15.26
N PRO A 43 10.83 4.83 -14.47
CA PRO A 43 12.11 5.43 -14.82
C PRO A 43 13.26 4.44 -14.83
N LYS A 44 13.14 3.30 -14.13
CA LYS A 44 14.20 2.29 -14.07
C LYS A 44 13.92 1.21 -15.10
N GLU A 45 14.87 1.03 -16.01
CA GLU A 45 14.89 -0.13 -16.89
C GLU A 45 14.77 -1.45 -16.10
N ASN A 46 14.06 -2.41 -16.67
CA ASN A 46 13.91 -3.75 -16.10
C ASN A 46 13.33 -3.74 -14.66
N SER A 47 12.36 -2.84 -14.44
CA SER A 47 11.61 -2.74 -13.19
C SER A 47 10.87 -4.07 -12.90
N PRO A 48 10.57 -4.40 -11.64
CA PRO A 48 9.82 -5.62 -11.27
C PRO A 48 8.62 -5.95 -12.16
N ALA A 49 7.79 -4.97 -12.50
CA ALA A 49 6.64 -5.14 -13.38
C ALA A 49 7.06 -5.20 -14.86
N GLY A 50 8.00 -4.34 -15.27
CA GLY A 50 8.51 -4.30 -16.63
C GLY A 50 9.15 -5.61 -17.10
N GLN A 51 9.71 -6.40 -16.18
CA GLN A 51 10.24 -7.75 -16.44
C GLN A 51 9.23 -8.74 -17.03
N ILE A 52 7.94 -8.53 -16.80
CA ILE A 52 6.87 -9.46 -17.18
C ILE A 52 5.72 -8.77 -17.95
N ALA A 53 5.83 -7.47 -18.20
CA ALA A 53 4.90 -6.72 -19.02
C ALA A 53 5.15 -6.97 -20.51
N ASP A 54 4.15 -6.68 -21.36
CA ASP A 54 4.31 -6.77 -22.82
C ASP A 54 5.21 -5.66 -23.35
N PHE A 55 5.19 -4.50 -22.68
CA PHE A 55 6.08 -3.38 -22.98
C PHE A 55 6.38 -2.56 -21.73
N GLN A 56 7.61 -2.06 -21.61
CA GLN A 56 8.00 -1.07 -20.61
C GLN A 56 8.39 0.24 -21.30
N MET A 57 7.74 1.34 -20.90
CA MET A 57 8.14 2.69 -21.18
C MET A 57 9.10 3.17 -20.09
N VAL A 58 10.30 3.57 -20.49
CA VAL A 58 11.32 4.08 -19.56
C VAL A 58 11.27 5.61 -19.60
N ALA A 59 10.65 6.20 -18.59
CA ALA A 59 10.49 7.64 -18.45
C ALA A 59 10.24 8.01 -16.98
N GLU A 60 10.54 9.25 -16.62
CA GLU A 60 10.22 9.81 -15.30
C GLU A 60 8.70 9.94 -15.12
N PHE A 61 8.24 9.88 -13.87
CA PHE A 61 6.83 9.94 -13.54
C PHE A 61 6.20 11.33 -13.75
N ASP A 62 7.02 12.36 -13.89
CA ASP A 62 6.62 13.73 -14.20
C ASP A 62 6.73 14.07 -15.70
N ASP A 63 7.09 13.11 -16.55
CA ASP A 63 7.10 13.29 -18.00
C ASP A 63 5.67 13.20 -18.57
N LEU A 64 5.05 14.37 -18.75
CA LEU A 64 3.72 14.49 -19.34
C LEU A 64 3.62 13.85 -20.74
N THR A 65 4.68 13.90 -21.54
CA THR A 65 4.67 13.32 -22.90
C THR A 65 4.59 11.79 -22.82
N ALA A 66 5.38 11.20 -21.92
CA ALA A 66 5.35 9.77 -21.67
C ALA A 66 4.00 9.32 -21.09
N LEU A 67 3.42 10.07 -20.15
CA LEU A 67 2.10 9.79 -19.59
C LEU A 67 0.99 9.84 -20.66
N LYS A 68 1.02 10.85 -21.54
CA LYS A 68 0.08 10.93 -22.69
C LYS A 68 0.26 9.78 -23.66
N LEU A 69 1.50 9.37 -23.93
CA LEU A 69 1.78 8.24 -24.80
C LEU A 69 1.30 6.92 -24.18
N LEU A 70 1.42 6.75 -22.87
CA LEU A 70 0.86 5.60 -22.14
C LEU A 70 -0.67 5.58 -22.26
N ALA A 71 -1.33 6.71 -22.00
CA ALA A 71 -2.77 6.86 -22.16
C ALA A 71 -3.24 6.53 -23.58
N LEU A 72 -2.50 6.97 -24.61
CA LEU A 72 -2.84 6.67 -26.01
C LEU A 72 -2.72 5.17 -26.35
N LYS A 73 -1.84 4.44 -25.66
CA LYS A 73 -1.55 3.02 -25.94
C LYS A 73 -2.35 2.04 -25.10
N THR A 74 -3.17 2.53 -24.18
CA THR A 74 -3.89 1.70 -23.20
C THR A 74 -5.37 2.04 -23.19
N ASP A 75 -6.20 1.06 -22.87
CA ASP A 75 -7.65 1.23 -22.77
C ASP A 75 -8.07 1.82 -21.41
N VAL A 76 -7.24 1.60 -20.39
CA VAL A 76 -7.45 2.02 -19.01
C VAL A 76 -6.11 2.04 -18.28
N MET A 77 -5.94 2.93 -17.31
CA MET A 77 -4.72 3.08 -16.53
C MET A 77 -4.98 2.94 -15.02
N THR A 78 -3.92 2.59 -14.30
CA THR A 78 -3.83 2.68 -12.84
C THR A 78 -2.43 3.18 -12.49
N TYR A 79 -2.24 3.51 -11.21
CA TYR A 79 -0.92 3.70 -10.63
C TYR A 79 -0.70 2.70 -9.50
N GLU A 80 0.56 2.38 -9.21
CA GLU A 80 0.91 1.48 -8.10
C GLU A 80 1.47 2.22 -6.86
N PHE A 81 1.71 3.52 -6.94
CA PHE A 81 2.32 4.32 -5.88
C PHE A 81 1.72 5.73 -5.85
N GLU A 82 1.87 6.44 -4.71
CA GLU A 82 1.17 7.70 -4.46
C GLU A 82 1.98 8.95 -4.83
N HIS A 83 3.26 8.81 -5.19
CA HIS A 83 4.15 9.95 -5.46
C HIS A 83 4.10 10.39 -6.93
N ILE A 84 2.90 10.45 -7.50
CA ILE A 84 2.66 10.96 -8.86
C ILE A 84 2.11 12.38 -8.75
N ASP A 85 2.50 13.24 -9.68
CA ASP A 85 1.95 14.59 -9.76
C ASP A 85 0.46 14.53 -10.15
N VAL A 86 -0.39 14.94 -9.21
CA VAL A 86 -1.85 14.98 -9.36
C VAL A 86 -2.28 15.90 -10.51
N ALA A 87 -1.55 16.98 -10.77
CA ALA A 87 -1.85 17.90 -11.87
C ALA A 87 -1.62 17.22 -13.22
N LEU A 88 -0.53 16.48 -13.39
CA LEU A 88 -0.27 15.72 -14.62
C LEU A 88 -1.31 14.62 -14.83
N LEU A 89 -1.66 13.91 -13.76
CA LEU A 89 -2.69 12.88 -13.79
C LEU A 89 -4.07 13.47 -14.17
N SER A 90 -4.38 14.67 -13.66
CA SER A 90 -5.61 15.39 -14.01
C SER A 90 -5.63 15.85 -15.48
N ILE A 91 -4.49 16.27 -16.03
CA ILE A 91 -4.38 16.66 -17.45
C ILE A 91 -4.71 15.47 -18.35
N ILE A 92 -4.13 14.29 -18.10
CA ILE A 92 -4.38 13.11 -18.94
C ILE A 92 -5.82 12.59 -18.79
N GLU A 93 -6.44 12.69 -17.61
CA GLU A 93 -7.88 12.38 -17.45
C GLU A 93 -8.77 13.34 -18.24
N GLN A 94 -8.46 14.65 -18.22
CA GLN A 94 -9.20 15.66 -19.01
C GLN A 94 -9.07 15.44 -20.52
N GLU A 95 -7.96 14.85 -20.97
CA GLU A 95 -7.73 14.45 -22.37
C GLU A 95 -8.41 13.12 -22.74
N GLY A 96 -9.10 12.48 -21.79
CA GLY A 96 -9.94 11.31 -22.02
C GLY A 96 -9.39 9.97 -21.52
N ALA A 97 -8.23 9.97 -20.85
CA ALA A 97 -7.73 8.75 -20.22
C ALA A 97 -8.64 8.32 -19.06
N THR A 98 -8.92 7.02 -18.95
CA THR A 98 -9.64 6.46 -17.80
C THR A 98 -8.62 5.94 -16.79
N ILE A 99 -8.67 6.43 -15.55
CA ILE A 99 -7.73 6.07 -14.49
C ILE A 99 -8.48 5.65 -13.23
N TYR A 100 -8.08 4.54 -12.63
CA TYR A 100 -8.66 4.04 -11.38
C TYR A 100 -7.58 3.74 -10.33
N PRO A 101 -7.66 4.33 -9.12
CA PRO A 101 -8.49 5.49 -8.78
C PRO A 101 -8.09 6.75 -9.56
N SER A 102 -8.94 7.77 -9.56
CA SER A 102 -8.76 9.01 -10.31
C SER A 102 -7.71 9.95 -9.70
N ALA A 103 -7.33 11.00 -10.44
CA ALA A 103 -6.44 12.03 -9.94
C ALA A 103 -7.04 12.79 -8.74
N LYS A 104 -8.37 13.00 -8.72
CA LYS A 104 -9.08 13.61 -7.58
C LYS A 104 -8.84 12.82 -6.29
N THR A 105 -8.96 11.49 -6.37
CA THR A 105 -8.79 10.58 -5.23
C THR A 105 -7.35 10.57 -4.74
N LEU A 106 -6.38 10.50 -5.66
CA LEU A 106 -4.96 10.63 -5.33
C LEU A 106 -4.69 11.96 -4.63
N GLY A 107 -5.21 13.07 -5.15
CA GLY A 107 -5.02 14.41 -4.58
C GLY A 107 -5.63 14.61 -3.19
N MET A 108 -6.72 13.91 -2.88
CA MET A 108 -7.30 13.89 -1.53
C MET A 108 -6.39 13.17 -0.53
N ILE A 109 -5.80 12.04 -0.95
CA ILE A 109 -5.10 11.12 -0.06
C ILE A 109 -3.60 11.44 0.08
N GLN A 110 -2.95 11.93 -0.98
CA GLN A 110 -1.49 12.14 -1.05
C GLN A 110 -0.97 13.13 0.01
N ASN A 111 -1.81 14.08 0.45
CA ASN A 111 -1.46 15.02 1.50
C ASN A 111 -2.05 14.57 2.85
N LYS A 112 -1.19 14.12 3.77
CA LYS A 112 -1.57 13.57 5.08
C LYS A 112 -2.40 14.55 5.92
N TYR A 113 -2.08 15.85 5.88
CA TYR A 113 -2.85 16.86 6.61
C TYR A 113 -4.27 17.04 6.03
N ARG A 114 -4.41 17.10 4.70
CA ARG A 114 -5.73 17.18 4.03
C ARG A 114 -6.55 15.93 4.28
N GLN A 115 -5.92 14.76 4.19
CA GLN A 115 -6.54 13.47 4.48
C GLN A 115 -7.11 13.45 5.91
N LYS A 116 -6.30 13.78 6.92
CA LYS A 116 -6.72 13.83 8.33
C LYS A 116 -7.81 14.88 8.58
N SER A 117 -7.68 16.06 7.97
CA SER A 117 -8.70 17.11 8.03
C SER A 117 -10.04 16.59 7.53
N ARG A 118 -10.05 15.92 6.37
CA ARG A 118 -11.28 15.39 5.79
C ARG A 118 -11.91 14.29 6.65
N LEU A 119 -11.09 13.39 7.20
CA LEU A 119 -11.57 12.34 8.11
C LEU A 119 -12.20 12.93 9.37
N ARG A 120 -11.55 13.94 9.98
CA ARG A 120 -12.11 14.65 11.14
C ARG A 120 -13.43 15.34 10.81
N ASP A 121 -13.54 15.98 9.64
CA ASP A 121 -14.78 16.64 9.20
C ASP A 121 -15.94 15.63 9.01
N LEU A 122 -15.63 14.37 8.71
CA LEU A 122 -16.61 13.26 8.64
C LEU A 122 -16.96 12.66 10.02
N GLY A 123 -16.39 13.19 11.10
CA GLY A 123 -16.53 12.63 12.43
C GLY A 123 -15.85 11.27 12.59
N ILE A 124 -14.86 10.96 11.75
CA ILE A 124 -14.02 9.78 11.90
C ILE A 124 -12.89 10.12 12.86
N THR A 125 -12.72 9.28 13.88
CA THR A 125 -11.66 9.43 14.87
C THR A 125 -10.29 9.25 14.21
N VAL A 126 -9.45 10.26 14.38
CA VAL A 126 -8.04 10.31 14.00
C VAL A 126 -7.24 10.82 15.19
N PRO A 127 -5.93 10.54 15.30
CA PRO A 127 -5.07 11.15 16.31
C PRO A 127 -5.13 12.68 16.21
N ASP A 128 -4.93 13.38 17.32
CA ASP A 128 -4.86 14.84 17.30
C ASP A 128 -3.72 15.30 16.37
N PHE A 129 -3.98 16.25 15.49
CA PHE A 129 -3.00 16.68 14.49
C PHE A 129 -3.04 18.20 14.24
N TYR A 130 -1.87 18.74 13.93
CA TYR A 130 -1.61 20.16 13.80
C TYR A 130 -0.75 20.43 12.56
N ARG A 131 -1.13 21.42 11.76
CA ARG A 131 -0.25 21.95 10.72
C ARG A 131 0.83 22.79 11.40
N ILE A 132 2.08 22.63 10.97
CA ILE A 132 3.22 23.34 11.53
C ILE A 132 3.83 24.20 10.43
N GLU A 133 3.84 25.53 10.62
CA GLU A 133 4.38 26.49 9.66
C GLU A 133 5.74 27.04 10.08
N ASN A 134 6.11 26.91 11.36
CA ASN A 134 7.40 27.33 11.89
C ASN A 134 7.83 26.54 13.13
N LEU A 135 9.10 26.67 13.52
CA LEU A 135 9.67 25.98 14.68
C LEU A 135 9.00 26.36 16.02
N ALA A 136 8.55 27.61 16.17
CA ALA A 136 7.89 28.05 17.40
C ALA A 136 6.54 27.34 17.61
N GLU A 137 5.77 27.16 16.53
CA GLU A 137 4.55 26.34 16.53
C GLU A 137 4.84 24.88 16.85
N LEU A 138 5.91 24.30 16.29
CA LEU A 138 6.30 22.93 16.60
C LEU A 138 6.58 22.75 18.10
N VAL A 139 7.33 23.67 18.70
CA VAL A 139 7.63 23.65 20.14
C VAL A 139 6.34 23.77 20.97
N PHE A 140 5.45 24.69 20.59
CA PHE A 140 4.15 24.84 21.27
C PHE A 140 3.30 23.57 21.21
N VAL A 141 3.21 22.94 20.03
CA VAL A 141 2.45 21.69 19.85
C VAL A 141 3.09 20.53 20.60
N PHE A 142 4.42 20.46 20.64
CA PHE A 142 5.15 19.49 21.46
C PHE A 142 4.80 19.59 22.95
N ASP A 143 4.80 20.80 23.50
CA ASP A 143 4.42 21.03 24.90
C ASP A 143 2.94 20.72 25.14
N ARG A 144 2.06 20.92 24.15
CA ARG A 144 0.63 20.59 24.20
C ARG A 144 0.35 19.08 24.14
N LEU A 145 1.16 18.31 23.44
CA LEU A 145 1.05 16.86 23.29
C LEU A 145 1.89 16.11 24.33
N ASP A 146 1.97 16.63 25.55
CA ASP A 146 2.70 16.01 26.68
C ASP A 146 4.15 15.62 26.34
N GLN A 147 4.83 16.45 25.54
CA GLN A 147 6.23 16.28 25.14
C GLN A 147 6.49 15.01 24.32
N LYS A 148 5.48 14.52 23.59
CA LYS A 148 5.62 13.39 22.66
C LYS A 148 4.74 13.60 21.44
N LEU A 149 5.34 13.58 20.26
CA LEU A 149 4.60 13.67 19.00
C LEU A 149 5.25 12.85 17.90
N VAL A 150 4.52 12.69 16.81
CA VAL A 150 5.04 12.22 15.53
C VAL A 150 5.06 13.40 14.57
N LEU A 151 6.25 13.83 14.15
CA LEU A 151 6.42 14.84 13.11
C LEU A 151 6.43 14.16 11.75
N LYS A 152 5.56 14.58 10.83
CA LYS A 152 5.40 13.96 9.51
C LYS A 152 5.49 15.03 8.40
N THR A 153 6.13 14.71 7.29
CA THR A 153 5.96 15.47 6.05
C THR A 153 4.53 15.28 5.54
N CYS A 154 3.93 16.33 5.00
CA CYS A 154 2.56 16.27 4.49
C CYS A 154 2.47 15.39 3.24
N THR A 155 3.52 15.36 2.43
CA THR A 155 3.62 14.55 1.21
C THR A 155 4.95 13.81 1.17
N GLY A 156 5.08 12.80 0.29
CA GLY A 156 6.36 12.13 0.00
C GLY A 156 6.85 11.12 1.04
N GLY A 157 6.21 11.00 2.21
CA GLY A 157 6.59 10.01 3.23
C GLY A 157 6.07 8.60 2.91
N TYR A 158 6.90 7.59 3.16
CA TYR A 158 6.59 6.15 3.00
C TYR A 158 7.55 5.29 3.83
N ASP A 159 7.13 4.10 4.27
CA ASP A 159 7.96 3.13 5.02
C ASP A 159 8.79 3.80 6.15
N GLY A 160 8.14 4.66 6.95
CA GLY A 160 8.77 5.44 8.03
C GLY A 160 9.57 6.68 7.59
N LYS A 161 9.91 6.83 6.30
CA LYS A 161 10.56 8.05 5.79
C LYS A 161 9.60 9.23 5.81
N GLY A 162 10.12 10.41 6.13
CA GLY A 162 9.28 11.61 6.32
C GLY A 162 8.41 11.52 7.57
N SER A 163 8.72 10.63 8.52
CA SER A 163 8.05 10.51 9.82
C SER A 163 9.10 10.34 10.93
N ARG A 164 8.94 11.04 12.04
CA ARG A 164 9.85 10.98 13.20
C ARG A 164 9.04 11.04 14.49
N VAL A 165 9.19 10.04 15.34
CA VAL A 165 8.72 10.13 16.73
C VAL A 165 9.70 11.01 17.49
N ILE A 166 9.21 12.06 18.14
CA ILE A 166 10.00 13.00 18.93
C ILE A 166 9.53 12.92 20.38
N THR A 167 10.42 12.49 21.26
CA THR A 167 10.20 12.48 22.73
C THR A 167 11.24 13.30 23.48
N ASP A 168 12.21 13.88 22.78
CA ASP A 168 13.20 14.81 23.32
C ASP A 168 13.07 16.15 22.60
N ARG A 169 12.89 17.22 23.38
CA ARG A 169 12.77 18.59 22.89
C ARG A 169 13.99 19.00 22.06
N CYS A 170 15.18 18.45 22.35
CA CYS A 170 16.40 18.74 21.62
C CYS A 170 16.36 18.29 20.14
N GLU A 171 15.48 17.35 19.79
CA GLU A 171 15.36 16.83 18.42
C GLU A 171 14.44 17.69 17.52
N LEU A 172 13.68 18.62 18.09
CA LEU A 172 12.68 19.41 17.35
C LEU A 172 13.32 20.26 16.25
N GLU A 173 14.36 21.03 16.57
CA GLU A 173 15.01 21.93 15.61
C GLU A 173 15.68 21.15 14.47
N LYS A 174 16.38 20.07 14.82
CA LYS A 174 17.02 19.19 13.83
C LYS A 174 15.99 18.56 12.90
N THR A 175 14.92 17.98 13.44
CA THR A 175 13.90 17.29 12.64
C THR A 175 13.09 18.28 11.81
N TRP A 176 12.82 19.48 12.34
CA TRP A 176 12.21 20.57 11.59
C TRP A 176 13.05 20.93 10.36
N ALA A 177 14.36 21.15 10.54
CA ALA A 177 15.28 21.46 9.44
C ALA A 177 15.33 20.35 8.37
N GLU A 178 15.11 19.09 8.74
CA GLU A 178 15.04 17.97 7.79
C GLU A 178 13.74 17.97 6.97
N PHE A 179 12.60 18.40 7.54
CA PHE A 179 11.26 18.15 6.97
C PHE A 179 10.56 19.39 6.40
N TYR A 180 10.95 20.60 6.80
CA TYR A 180 10.15 21.82 6.56
C TYR A 180 9.82 22.09 5.08
N ASP A 181 10.72 21.78 4.15
CA ASP A 181 10.53 22.01 2.70
C ASP A 181 9.35 21.24 2.09
N TYR A 182 8.86 20.19 2.76
CA TYR A 182 7.78 19.32 2.27
C TYR A 182 6.40 19.66 2.85
N GLY A 183 6.32 20.72 3.68
CA GLY A 183 5.18 21.00 4.54
C GLY A 183 5.06 19.95 5.65
N VAL A 184 4.77 20.38 6.87
CA VAL A 184 4.90 19.51 8.04
C VAL A 184 3.61 19.50 8.86
N MET A 185 3.27 18.32 9.38
CA MET A 185 2.24 18.16 10.40
C MET A 185 2.81 17.43 11.62
N ALA A 186 2.41 17.88 12.80
CA ALA A 186 2.62 17.15 14.04
C ALA A 186 1.35 16.37 14.37
N GLU A 187 1.52 15.16 14.86
CA GLU A 187 0.44 14.25 15.24
C GLU A 187 0.70 13.69 16.64
N GLU A 188 -0.36 13.46 17.39
CA GLU A 188 -0.35 12.73 18.65
C GLU A 188 0.27 11.33 18.46
N LEU A 189 1.16 10.96 19.37
CA LEU A 189 1.69 9.61 19.44
C LEU A 189 0.69 8.68 20.14
N ILE A 190 -0.14 8.00 19.36
CA ILE A 190 -1.13 7.05 19.91
C ILE A 190 -0.43 5.86 20.58
N HIS A 191 -0.82 5.59 21.83
CA HIS A 191 -0.52 4.34 22.52
C HIS A 191 -1.56 3.29 22.11
N TYR A 192 -1.19 2.39 21.20
CA TYR A 192 -2.08 1.34 20.69
C TYR A 192 -1.67 -0.06 21.15
N GLU A 193 -2.66 -0.94 21.32
CA GLU A 193 -2.44 -2.37 21.55
C GLU A 193 -2.30 -3.15 20.24
N LYS A 194 -3.03 -2.73 19.21
CA LYS A 194 -3.04 -3.37 17.90
C LYS A 194 -3.02 -2.35 16.79
N GLU A 195 -2.23 -2.66 15.78
CA GLU A 195 -2.33 -2.02 14.48
C GLU A 195 -3.02 -2.99 13.53
N VAL A 196 -4.05 -2.50 12.84
CA VAL A 196 -4.84 -3.33 11.92
C VAL A 196 -5.07 -2.58 10.62
N SER A 197 -5.36 -3.31 9.55
CA SER A 197 -5.77 -2.70 8.28
C SER A 197 -6.93 -3.46 7.65
N ILE A 198 -7.75 -2.74 6.91
CA ILE A 198 -8.76 -3.34 6.04
C ILE A 198 -8.52 -2.91 4.59
N ILE A 199 -8.48 -3.90 3.70
CA ILE A 199 -8.51 -3.65 2.25
C ILE A 199 -9.96 -3.66 1.80
N PHE A 200 -10.32 -2.77 0.89
CA PHE A 200 -11.59 -2.87 0.18
C PHE A 200 -11.44 -2.57 -1.30
N ALA A 201 -12.25 -3.23 -2.10
CA ALA A 201 -12.41 -2.95 -3.52
C ALA A 201 -13.79 -2.31 -3.74
N MET A 202 -13.84 -1.25 -4.54
CA MET A 202 -15.09 -0.57 -4.89
C MET A 202 -15.20 -0.37 -6.40
N ASN A 203 -16.36 -0.70 -6.95
CA ASN A 203 -16.76 -0.42 -8.33
C ASN A 203 -18.26 -0.02 -8.38
N HIS A 204 -18.86 0.01 -9.56
CA HIS A 204 -20.29 0.31 -9.73
C HIS A 204 -21.25 -0.73 -9.10
N ASP A 205 -20.79 -1.96 -8.83
CA ASP A 205 -21.53 -3.02 -8.13
C ASP A 205 -21.58 -2.82 -6.62
N GLY A 206 -20.73 -1.95 -6.08
CA GLY A 206 -20.63 -1.64 -4.66
C GLY A 206 -19.24 -1.94 -4.10
N ILE A 207 -19.20 -2.28 -2.81
CA ILE A 207 -17.97 -2.46 -2.04
C ILE A 207 -17.81 -3.93 -1.65
N ARG A 208 -16.56 -4.41 -1.64
CA ARG A 208 -16.15 -5.68 -1.04
C ARG A 208 -15.01 -5.45 -0.07
N PHE A 209 -15.25 -5.75 1.20
CA PHE A 209 -14.26 -5.68 2.26
C PHE A 209 -13.52 -7.01 2.37
N TYR A 210 -12.20 -6.95 2.45
CA TYR A 210 -11.38 -8.07 2.86
C TYR A 210 -11.48 -8.29 4.38
N PRO A 211 -11.11 -9.49 4.87
CA PRO A 211 -10.88 -9.71 6.29
C PRO A 211 -9.89 -8.70 6.85
N VAL A 212 -10.11 -8.28 8.10
CA VAL A 212 -9.18 -7.36 8.78
C VAL A 212 -7.87 -8.10 9.07
N ALA A 213 -6.75 -7.46 8.75
CA ALA A 213 -5.41 -7.95 9.04
C ALA A 213 -4.86 -7.25 10.28
N GLU A 214 -4.21 -8.01 11.16
CA GLU A 214 -3.39 -7.48 12.25
C GLU A 214 -1.95 -7.35 11.78
N ASN A 215 -1.36 -6.17 11.94
CA ASN A 215 -0.09 -5.80 11.33
C ASN A 215 0.95 -5.52 12.42
N THR A 216 2.18 -5.98 12.19
CA THR A 216 3.33 -5.61 13.01
C THR A 216 4.30 -4.80 12.17
N HIS A 217 4.68 -3.62 12.66
CA HIS A 217 5.70 -2.76 12.04
C HIS A 217 6.95 -2.68 12.90
N ASP A 218 8.10 -2.57 12.24
CA ASP A 218 9.39 -2.19 12.85
C ASP A 218 9.93 -0.97 12.11
N GLN A 219 10.20 0.11 12.83
CA GLN A 219 10.66 1.40 12.28
C GLN A 219 9.82 1.93 11.10
N GLY A 220 8.50 1.71 11.14
CA GLY A 220 7.57 2.12 10.08
C GLY A 220 7.53 1.18 8.86
N ILE A 221 8.14 -0.01 8.96
CA ILE A 221 8.18 -1.02 7.89
C ILE A 221 7.38 -2.23 8.32
N LEU A 222 6.41 -2.64 7.49
CA LEU A 222 5.57 -3.80 7.76
C LEU A 222 6.43 -5.08 7.79
N ILE A 223 6.43 -5.76 8.93
CA ILE A 223 7.11 -7.04 9.13
C ILE A 223 6.19 -8.20 8.77
N ASN A 224 4.99 -8.22 9.35
CA ASN A 224 4.01 -9.27 9.13
C ASN A 224 2.56 -8.77 9.16
N SER A 225 1.69 -9.58 8.57
CA SER A 225 0.23 -9.42 8.62
C SER A 225 -0.42 -10.77 8.93
N PHE A 226 -1.29 -10.79 9.94
CA PHE A 226 -2.04 -11.97 10.39
C PHE A 226 -3.53 -11.83 10.09
N VAL A 227 -4.13 -12.88 9.53
CA VAL A 227 -5.53 -12.85 9.09
C VAL A 227 -6.24 -14.15 9.45
N PRO A 228 -7.42 -14.10 10.11
CA PRO A 228 -8.09 -12.88 10.60
C PRO A 228 -7.32 -12.21 11.75
N ALA A 229 -7.46 -10.90 11.89
CA ALA A 229 -6.96 -10.16 13.04
C ALA A 229 -7.53 -10.72 14.35
N ASN A 230 -6.74 -10.72 15.43
CA ASN A 230 -7.20 -11.19 16.73
C ASN A 230 -8.00 -10.09 17.44
N ILE A 231 -9.21 -9.82 16.94
CA ILE A 231 -10.14 -8.81 17.45
C ILE A 231 -11.55 -9.40 17.57
N SER A 232 -12.42 -8.77 18.36
CA SER A 232 -13.81 -9.19 18.44
C SER A 232 -14.57 -8.90 17.14
N LEU A 233 -15.65 -9.65 16.90
CA LEU A 233 -16.53 -9.40 15.75
C LEU A 233 -17.15 -7.99 15.79
N GLU A 234 -17.44 -7.47 16.98
CA GLU A 234 -17.91 -6.10 17.17
C GLU A 234 -16.87 -5.07 16.69
N MET A 235 -15.60 -5.28 17.05
CA MET A 235 -14.50 -4.43 16.59
C MET A 235 -14.36 -4.49 15.07
N GLU A 236 -14.42 -5.68 14.48
CA GLU A 236 -14.36 -5.86 13.03
C GLU A 236 -15.50 -5.11 12.32
N ASN A 237 -16.72 -5.18 12.86
CA ASN A 237 -17.87 -4.47 12.30
C ASN A 237 -17.72 -2.94 12.41
N ARG A 238 -17.15 -2.44 13.52
CA ARG A 238 -16.83 -1.01 13.68
C ARG A 238 -15.80 -0.54 12.65
N ILE A 239 -14.75 -1.33 12.41
CA ILE A 239 -13.74 -1.08 11.36
C ILE A 239 -14.40 -1.03 9.98
N LYS A 240 -15.23 -2.02 9.62
CA LYS A 240 -15.96 -2.04 8.34
C LYS A 240 -16.89 -0.84 8.19
N THR A 241 -17.53 -0.41 9.28
CA THR A 241 -18.40 0.79 9.28
C THR A 241 -17.59 2.06 8.99
N ILE A 242 -16.43 2.22 9.64
CA ILE A 242 -15.55 3.38 9.37
C ILE A 242 -15.03 3.33 7.93
N ALA A 243 -14.57 2.17 7.46
CA ALA A 243 -14.09 1.98 6.09
C ALA A 243 -15.20 2.23 5.05
N GLY A 244 -16.46 1.89 5.35
CA GLY A 244 -17.62 2.21 4.52
C GLY A 244 -17.85 3.71 4.38
N LYS A 245 -17.77 4.48 5.48
CA LYS A 245 -17.84 5.95 5.43
C LYS A 245 -16.70 6.56 4.61
N ILE A 246 -15.50 6.01 4.73
CA ILE A 246 -14.34 6.44 3.93
C ILE A 246 -14.60 6.14 2.45
N ALA A 247 -15.09 4.95 2.11
CA ALA A 247 -15.40 4.58 0.73
C ALA A 247 -16.44 5.53 0.12
N GLU A 248 -17.49 5.87 0.87
CA GLU A 248 -18.51 6.86 0.44
C GLU A 248 -17.91 8.25 0.19
N GLU A 249 -16.97 8.70 1.02
CA GLU A 249 -16.28 9.97 0.82
C GLU A 249 -15.39 9.98 -0.43
N LEU A 250 -14.65 8.88 -0.66
CA LEU A 250 -13.76 8.77 -1.82
C LEU A 250 -14.57 8.81 -3.12
N ASP A 251 -15.75 8.17 -3.14
CA ASP A 251 -16.66 8.12 -4.29
C ASP A 251 -15.94 7.81 -5.61
N ASP A 252 -15.12 6.75 -5.56
CA ASP A 252 -14.24 6.39 -6.65
C ASP A 252 -13.90 4.90 -6.72
N TYR A 253 -13.52 4.43 -7.90
CA TYR A 253 -13.30 3.02 -8.12
C TYR A 253 -11.83 2.66 -8.00
N GLY A 254 -11.59 1.51 -7.38
CA GLY A 254 -10.24 1.03 -7.13
C GLY A 254 -10.17 0.12 -5.92
N VAL A 255 -8.93 -0.13 -5.53
CA VAL A 255 -8.59 -0.87 -4.32
C VAL A 255 -7.95 0.09 -3.34
N PHE A 256 -8.42 0.04 -2.10
CA PHE A 256 -8.03 0.97 -1.05
C PHE A 256 -7.62 0.19 0.19
N CYS A 257 -6.68 0.76 0.94
CA CYS A 257 -6.32 0.30 2.28
C CYS A 257 -6.63 1.41 3.28
N VAL A 258 -7.20 1.03 4.42
CA VAL A 258 -7.29 1.91 5.60
C VAL A 258 -6.53 1.23 6.73
N GLU A 259 -5.60 1.95 7.32
CA GLU A 259 -4.85 1.53 8.50
C GLU A 259 -5.43 2.16 9.75
N PHE A 260 -5.45 1.39 10.84
CA PHE A 260 -6.03 1.79 12.10
C PHE A 260 -5.11 1.43 13.27
N PHE A 261 -5.15 2.27 14.29
CA PHE A 261 -4.70 1.94 15.63
C PHE A 261 -5.90 1.62 16.52
N ILE A 262 -5.77 0.58 17.34
CA ILE A 262 -6.72 0.22 18.40
C ILE A 262 -6.01 0.37 19.75
N ASP A 263 -6.52 1.25 20.61
CA ASP A 263 -5.97 1.47 21.96
C ASP A 263 -6.51 0.48 23.00
N ASP A 264 -6.00 0.57 24.22
CA ASP A 264 -6.38 -0.25 25.39
C ASP A 264 -7.83 -0.03 25.86
N ARG A 265 -8.50 0.99 25.32
CA ARG A 265 -9.90 1.33 25.57
C ARG A 265 -10.80 0.97 24.40
N ALA A 266 -10.29 0.23 23.41
CA ALA A 266 -11.03 -0.15 22.21
C ALA A 266 -11.52 1.04 21.36
N ASN A 267 -10.83 2.17 21.43
CA ASN A 267 -10.99 3.26 20.46
C ASN A 267 -10.27 2.90 19.16
N ILE A 268 -10.82 3.36 18.03
CA ILE A 268 -10.26 3.12 16.70
C ILE A 268 -9.82 4.46 16.14
N PHE A 269 -8.55 4.60 15.80
CA PHE A 269 -7.99 5.79 15.17
C PHE A 269 -7.57 5.44 13.73
N VAL A 270 -8.06 6.15 12.73
CA VAL A 270 -7.56 5.99 11.36
C VAL A 270 -6.16 6.59 11.29
N ASN A 271 -5.16 5.76 10.98
CA ASN A 271 -3.77 6.18 10.80
C ASN A 271 -3.58 6.81 9.43
N GLU A 272 -3.80 6.03 8.36
CA GLU A 272 -3.68 6.51 6.98
C GLU A 272 -4.54 5.70 6.00
N ILE A 273 -4.73 6.26 4.82
CA ILE A 273 -5.43 5.64 3.68
C ILE A 273 -4.47 5.58 2.50
N ALA A 274 -4.47 4.45 1.78
CA ALA A 274 -3.74 4.27 0.52
C ALA A 274 -4.72 3.98 -0.63
N PRO A 275 -4.66 4.68 -1.78
CA PRO A 275 -5.56 4.48 -2.93
C PRO A 275 -5.00 3.46 -3.92
N ARG A 276 -4.54 2.31 -3.41
CA ARG A 276 -3.89 1.26 -4.20
C ARG A 276 -3.91 -0.07 -3.45
N PRO A 277 -3.60 -1.18 -4.13
CA PRO A 277 -3.17 -2.40 -3.46
C PRO A 277 -2.07 -2.11 -2.42
N HIS A 278 -2.18 -2.78 -1.28
CA HIS A 278 -1.35 -2.50 -0.12
C HIS A 278 -0.55 -3.70 0.34
N ASN A 279 0.57 -3.46 1.01
CA ASN A 279 1.49 -4.49 1.48
C ASN A 279 0.80 -5.46 2.45
N SER A 280 0.02 -4.92 3.40
CA SER A 280 -0.78 -5.72 4.33
C SER A 280 -1.90 -6.53 3.68
N GLY A 281 -2.16 -6.33 2.38
CA GLY A 281 -3.13 -7.10 1.60
C GLY A 281 -2.51 -8.25 0.79
N HIS A 282 -1.17 -8.44 0.82
CA HIS A 282 -0.52 -9.48 -0.01
C HIS A 282 -0.97 -10.89 0.33
N TYR A 283 -1.36 -11.12 1.59
CA TYR A 283 -1.97 -12.38 2.02
C TYR A 283 -3.16 -12.80 1.13
N SER A 284 -3.87 -11.85 0.52
CA SER A 284 -5.08 -12.13 -0.27
C SER A 284 -4.81 -12.95 -1.53
N ILE A 285 -3.56 -13.03 -2.00
CA ILE A 285 -3.20 -13.85 -3.18
C ILE A 285 -3.50 -15.33 -2.90
N GLU A 286 -3.10 -15.82 -1.74
CA GLU A 286 -3.34 -17.20 -1.32
C GLU A 286 -4.53 -17.34 -0.36
N GLY A 287 -4.70 -16.36 0.52
CA GLY A 287 -5.61 -16.42 1.65
C GLY A 287 -7.06 -16.13 1.30
N CYS A 288 -7.34 -15.44 0.18
CA CYS A 288 -8.70 -15.07 -0.22
C CYS A 288 -9.13 -15.74 -1.53
N VAL A 289 -10.44 -15.68 -1.80
CA VAL A 289 -10.98 -16.17 -3.08
C VAL A 289 -10.44 -15.38 -4.26
N ALA A 290 -10.46 -14.05 -4.18
CA ALA A 290 -9.85 -13.13 -5.13
C ALA A 290 -8.80 -12.24 -4.44
N SER A 291 -7.63 -12.13 -5.06
CA SER A 291 -6.56 -11.25 -4.56
C SER A 291 -6.94 -9.77 -4.73
N GLN A 292 -6.35 -8.88 -3.93
CA GLN A 292 -6.52 -7.44 -4.12
C GLN A 292 -6.09 -6.97 -5.52
N PHE A 293 -5.13 -7.67 -6.13
CA PHE A 293 -4.65 -7.38 -7.49
C PHE A 293 -5.65 -7.85 -8.54
N GLU A 294 -6.29 -9.00 -8.32
CA GLU A 294 -7.40 -9.50 -9.14
C GLU A 294 -8.60 -8.56 -9.08
N GLN A 295 -8.91 -7.99 -7.91
CA GLN A 295 -9.96 -6.97 -7.80
C GLN A 295 -9.62 -5.71 -8.59
N LEU A 296 -8.37 -5.23 -8.51
CA LEU A 296 -7.96 -4.06 -9.29
C LEU A 296 -8.06 -4.36 -10.79
N ALA A 297 -7.61 -5.53 -11.25
CA ALA A 297 -7.75 -5.93 -12.64
C ALA A 297 -9.24 -5.99 -13.07
N ARG A 298 -10.13 -6.51 -12.22
CA ARG A 298 -11.59 -6.49 -12.46
C ARG A 298 -12.13 -5.07 -12.59
N ILE A 299 -11.76 -4.19 -11.66
CA ILE A 299 -12.19 -2.79 -11.66
C ILE A 299 -11.74 -2.10 -12.94
N MET A 300 -10.46 -2.24 -13.31
CA MET A 300 -9.92 -1.64 -14.53
C MET A 300 -10.64 -2.12 -15.79
N THR A 301 -11.08 -3.38 -15.81
CA THR A 301 -11.74 -3.99 -16.98
C THR A 301 -13.26 -3.98 -16.92
N GLY A 302 -13.88 -3.34 -15.93
CA GLY A 302 -15.34 -3.33 -15.76
C GLY A 302 -15.93 -4.72 -15.53
N MET A 303 -15.17 -5.62 -14.91
CA MET A 303 -15.66 -6.92 -14.47
C MET A 303 -16.32 -6.85 -13.09
N PRO A 304 -17.27 -7.77 -12.80
CA PRO A 304 -17.85 -7.88 -11.46
C PRO A 304 -16.79 -8.13 -10.41
N LEU A 305 -16.95 -7.52 -9.23
CA LEU A 305 -16.08 -7.80 -8.07
C LEU A 305 -16.17 -9.29 -7.67
N GLY A 306 -15.01 -9.89 -7.39
CA GLY A 306 -14.95 -11.24 -6.85
C GLY A 306 -15.23 -11.30 -5.35
N SER A 307 -15.37 -12.53 -4.85
CA SER A 307 -15.46 -12.79 -3.42
C SER A 307 -14.13 -12.46 -2.73
N THR A 308 -14.22 -11.79 -1.58
CA THR A 308 -13.10 -11.48 -0.69
C THR A 308 -13.03 -12.43 0.49
N GLU A 309 -13.83 -13.51 0.48
CA GLU A 309 -13.87 -14.50 1.55
C GLU A 309 -12.49 -15.12 1.80
N LEU A 310 -12.17 -15.27 3.09
CA LEU A 310 -10.96 -15.96 3.53
C LEU A 310 -11.13 -17.46 3.30
N ARG A 311 -10.17 -18.07 2.60
CA ARG A 311 -10.10 -19.52 2.38
C ARG A 311 -9.64 -20.24 3.63
N LEU A 312 -8.55 -19.76 4.21
CA LEU A 312 -7.92 -20.28 5.42
C LEU A 312 -7.22 -19.14 6.17
N PRO A 313 -7.10 -19.23 7.52
CA PRO A 313 -6.21 -18.37 8.28
C PRO A 313 -4.79 -18.34 7.68
N CYS A 314 -4.18 -17.17 7.68
CA CYS A 314 -2.88 -16.96 7.05
C CYS A 314 -1.99 -15.98 7.79
N ALA A 315 -0.68 -16.16 7.60
CA ALA A 315 0.37 -15.29 8.08
C ALA A 315 1.27 -14.89 6.91
N MET A 316 1.39 -13.58 6.67
CA MET A 316 2.27 -13.03 5.64
C MET A 316 3.48 -12.38 6.30
N TYR A 317 4.68 -12.64 5.79
CA TYR A 317 5.94 -12.02 6.24
C TYR A 317 6.67 -11.37 5.07
N ASN A 318 7.14 -10.15 5.26
CA ASN A 318 8.00 -9.50 4.27
C ASN A 318 9.40 -10.12 4.29
N ILE A 319 9.97 -10.31 3.10
CA ILE A 319 11.39 -10.62 2.94
C ILE A 319 12.11 -9.30 2.70
N LEU A 320 12.87 -8.88 3.71
CA LEU A 320 13.59 -7.62 3.72
C LEU A 320 15.08 -7.86 3.44
N GLY A 321 15.67 -6.96 2.65
CA GLY A 321 17.11 -6.84 2.54
C GLY A 321 17.75 -6.28 3.82
N SER A 322 19.04 -6.52 3.98
CA SER A 322 19.87 -5.96 5.06
C SER A 322 21.06 -5.19 4.48
N LYS A 323 21.74 -4.39 5.32
CA LYS A 323 23.01 -3.72 4.95
C LYS A 323 24.05 -4.68 4.36
N ALA A 324 24.10 -5.92 4.84
CA ALA A 324 25.04 -6.94 4.35
C ALA A 324 24.72 -7.40 2.91
N THR A 325 23.48 -7.17 2.46
CA THR A 325 22.96 -7.60 1.15
C THR A 325 22.81 -6.46 0.16
N THR A 326 23.26 -5.25 0.50
CA THR A 326 23.16 -4.08 -0.37
C THR A 326 23.86 -4.30 -1.71
N GLY A 327 23.16 -4.01 -2.80
CA GLY A 327 23.59 -4.25 -4.18
C GLY A 327 22.97 -5.52 -4.77
N LYS A 328 23.64 -6.09 -5.79
CA LYS A 328 23.19 -7.35 -6.41
C LYS A 328 23.15 -8.49 -5.39
N TYR A 329 22.13 -9.32 -5.46
CA TYR A 329 21.90 -10.40 -4.50
C TYR A 329 21.35 -11.66 -5.19
N GLN A 330 21.44 -12.78 -4.49
CA GLN A 330 20.78 -14.05 -4.80
C GLN A 330 20.04 -14.55 -3.57
N ILE A 331 18.95 -15.27 -3.80
CA ILE A 331 18.17 -15.91 -2.76
C ILE A 331 18.39 -17.42 -2.82
N GLY A 332 18.79 -18.01 -1.70
CA GLY A 332 18.93 -19.44 -1.49
C GLY A 332 17.96 -19.98 -0.44
N GLY A 333 17.95 -21.30 -0.26
CA GLY A 333 17.02 -21.99 0.65
C GLY A 333 15.65 -22.30 0.04
N LEU A 334 15.49 -22.05 -1.27
CA LEU A 334 14.21 -22.17 -1.97
C LEU A 334 13.65 -23.59 -1.92
N ASP A 335 14.47 -24.63 -2.13
CA ASP A 335 13.99 -26.02 -2.08
C ASP A 335 13.35 -26.36 -0.74
N SER A 336 13.94 -25.88 0.36
CA SER A 336 13.42 -26.13 1.71
C SER A 336 12.14 -25.34 1.99
N VAL A 337 12.02 -24.12 1.46
CA VAL A 337 10.80 -23.32 1.56
C VAL A 337 9.67 -23.93 0.73
N MET A 338 9.96 -24.30 -0.52
CA MET A 338 8.99 -24.89 -1.46
C MET A 338 8.51 -26.28 -1.01
N ALA A 339 9.28 -26.98 -0.17
CA ALA A 339 8.86 -28.25 0.42
C ALA A 339 7.85 -28.09 1.58
N LEU A 340 7.64 -26.87 2.11
CA LEU A 340 6.64 -26.62 3.15
C LEU A 340 5.24 -26.54 2.51
N THR A 341 4.32 -27.37 2.97
CA THR A 341 2.92 -27.41 2.48
C THR A 341 2.19 -26.11 2.83
N ASP A 342 1.42 -25.54 1.91
CA ASP A 342 0.70 -24.26 2.06
C ASP A 342 1.59 -23.11 2.54
N CYS A 343 2.80 -23.03 1.99
CA CYS A 343 3.73 -21.93 2.16
C CYS A 343 4.13 -21.41 0.78
N HIS A 344 3.82 -20.16 0.51
CA HIS A 344 3.88 -19.58 -0.82
C HIS A 344 4.88 -18.44 -0.84
N LEU A 345 5.91 -18.58 -1.67
CA LEU A 345 6.99 -17.62 -1.80
C LEU A 345 6.75 -16.70 -3.00
N HIS A 346 6.81 -15.39 -2.76
CA HIS A 346 6.77 -14.36 -3.78
C HIS A 346 8.08 -13.58 -3.79
N LEU A 347 8.78 -13.59 -4.91
CA LEU A 347 9.99 -12.80 -5.13
C LEU A 347 9.74 -11.75 -6.21
N TYR A 348 10.09 -10.49 -5.91
CA TYR A 348 9.73 -9.37 -6.77
C TYR A 348 10.69 -9.13 -7.94
N GLY A 349 11.79 -9.90 -8.03
CA GLY A 349 12.77 -9.74 -9.11
C GLY A 349 13.53 -8.40 -9.06
N LYS A 350 13.60 -7.72 -7.90
CA LYS A 350 14.37 -6.47 -7.79
C LYS A 350 15.84 -6.74 -8.13
N PRO A 351 16.50 -5.93 -8.98
CA PRO A 351 17.88 -6.19 -9.41
C PRO A 351 18.90 -6.04 -8.27
N GLU A 352 18.56 -5.23 -7.27
CA GLU A 352 19.39 -4.94 -6.12
C GLU A 352 18.56 -4.94 -4.83
N SER A 353 19.20 -5.38 -3.75
CA SER A 353 18.71 -5.29 -2.38
C SER A 353 19.36 -4.11 -1.66
N GLY A 354 18.84 -3.77 -0.49
CA GLY A 354 19.34 -2.71 0.39
C GLY A 354 18.74 -2.89 1.79
N GLU A 355 19.21 -2.10 2.74
CA GLU A 355 18.64 -2.11 4.10
C GLU A 355 17.13 -1.87 4.08
N ALA A 356 16.41 -2.82 4.67
CA ALA A 356 14.96 -2.87 4.78
C ALA A 356 14.19 -2.79 3.44
N LYS A 357 14.88 -3.01 2.32
CA LYS A 357 14.24 -3.06 1.00
C LYS A 357 13.43 -4.35 0.88
N LYS A 358 12.11 -4.23 0.68
CA LYS A 358 11.22 -5.37 0.42
C LYS A 358 11.61 -6.05 -0.88
N ILE A 359 12.11 -7.28 -0.85
CA ILE A 359 12.53 -8.05 -2.04
C ILE A 359 11.58 -9.21 -2.36
N GLY A 360 10.70 -9.54 -1.44
CA GLY A 360 9.66 -10.55 -1.60
C GLY A 360 8.74 -10.60 -0.38
N HIS A 361 7.84 -11.59 -0.35
CA HIS A 361 7.08 -11.97 0.83
C HIS A 361 6.84 -13.48 0.85
N ILE A 362 6.44 -13.99 2.00
CA ILE A 362 5.95 -15.36 2.18
C ILE A 362 4.53 -15.27 2.73
N THR A 363 3.61 -16.04 2.17
CA THR A 363 2.28 -16.26 2.74
C THR A 363 2.15 -17.73 3.13
N ALA A 364 1.91 -18.01 4.40
CA ALA A 364 1.60 -19.35 4.88
C ALA A 364 0.11 -19.44 5.24
N LEU A 365 -0.53 -20.56 4.90
CA LEU A 365 -1.90 -20.87 5.31
C LEU A 365 -1.90 -21.97 6.39
N GLY A 366 -2.95 -22.03 7.20
CA GLY A 366 -3.17 -23.12 8.15
C GLY A 366 -4.53 -23.06 8.82
N ASP A 367 -4.88 -24.09 9.58
CA ASP A 367 -6.18 -24.19 10.28
C ASP A 367 -6.40 -23.11 11.35
N SER A 368 -5.33 -22.40 11.72
CA SER A 368 -5.35 -21.26 12.63
C SER A 368 -4.22 -20.30 12.27
N VAL A 369 -4.35 -19.03 12.68
CA VAL A 369 -3.29 -18.02 12.55
C VAL A 369 -1.99 -18.50 13.21
N ILE A 370 -2.07 -19.19 14.34
CA ILE A 370 -0.90 -19.73 15.06
C ILE A 370 -0.16 -20.76 14.20
N ALA A 371 -0.90 -21.70 13.59
CA ALA A 371 -0.31 -22.72 12.72
C ALA A 371 0.29 -22.10 11.44
N ALA A 372 -0.41 -21.14 10.84
CA ALA A 372 0.09 -20.38 9.69
C ALA A 372 1.37 -19.61 10.05
N ASN A 373 1.39 -18.94 11.21
CA ASN A 373 2.52 -18.17 11.68
C ASN A 373 3.77 -19.05 11.88
N SER A 374 3.64 -20.15 12.61
CA SER A 374 4.75 -21.07 12.85
C SER A 374 5.38 -21.58 11.54
N LYS A 375 4.54 -21.82 10.52
CA LYS A 375 4.98 -22.21 9.19
C LYS A 375 5.70 -21.08 8.46
N ALA A 376 5.16 -19.86 8.49
CA ALA A 376 5.78 -18.68 7.87
C ALA A 376 7.14 -18.35 8.50
N GLU A 377 7.25 -18.39 9.83
CA GLU A 377 8.51 -18.17 10.55
C GLU A 377 9.55 -19.22 10.18
N LYS A 378 9.14 -20.50 10.12
CA LYS A 378 10.01 -21.58 9.64
C LYS A 378 10.49 -21.31 8.22
N ALA A 379 9.59 -20.94 7.31
CA ALA A 379 9.94 -20.63 5.92
C ALA A 379 10.91 -19.45 5.82
N LEU A 380 10.65 -18.37 6.56
CA LEU A 380 11.51 -17.19 6.59
C LEU A 380 12.91 -17.53 7.11
N SER A 381 13.02 -18.40 8.13
CA SER A 381 14.32 -18.84 8.68
C SER A 381 15.17 -19.65 7.69
N LEU A 382 14.55 -20.23 6.66
CA LEU A 382 15.23 -21.01 5.62
C LEU A 382 15.75 -20.13 4.49
N ILE A 383 15.18 -18.93 4.29
CA ILE A 383 15.59 -17.98 3.26
C ILE A 383 17.00 -17.45 3.56
N LYS A 384 17.87 -17.52 2.56
CA LYS A 384 19.23 -16.97 2.61
C LYS A 384 19.38 -15.89 1.57
N ILE A 385 19.68 -14.66 1.97
CA ILE A 385 19.94 -13.54 1.05
C ILE A 385 21.44 -13.31 1.01
N ASN A 386 22.06 -13.60 -0.14
CA ASN A 386 23.51 -13.50 -0.32
C ASN A 386 23.84 -12.38 -1.29
N ARG A 387 24.77 -11.49 -0.93
CA ARG A 387 25.29 -10.47 -1.86
C ARG A 387 26.14 -11.14 -2.95
N ILE A 388 25.88 -10.80 -4.21
CA ILE A 388 26.76 -11.15 -5.32
C ILE A 388 27.92 -10.14 -5.32
N ARG A 389 29.13 -10.62 -5.10
CA ARG A 389 30.33 -9.81 -5.35
C ARG A 389 30.58 -9.84 -6.85
N SER A 390 30.67 -8.66 -7.49
CA SER A 390 31.18 -8.57 -8.86
C SER A 390 32.59 -9.16 -8.88
N ALA A 391 32.84 -10.09 -9.81
CA ALA A 391 34.16 -10.67 -10.06
C ALA A 391 35.13 -9.61 -10.59
#